data_AF-A0A451D6B2-F1
#
_entry.id   AF-A0A451D6B2-F1
#
_cell.length_a   1.000
_cell.length_b   1.000
_cell.length_c   1.000
_cell.angle_alpha   90.00
_cell.angle_beta   90.00
_cell.angle_gamma   90.00
#
_symmetry.space_group_name_H-M   'P 1'
#
loop_
_entity.id
_entity.type
_entity.pdbx_description
1 polymer ?
#
loop_
_entity_poly.entity_id
_entity_poly.type
_entity_poly.pdbx_seq_one_letter_code
_entity_poly.pdbx_strand_id
1 'polypeptide(L)'
;MLLKKYIPAYIYIQNRKSYIISLKSDYLFTNIDKKLLNRINFLNFILKRNKSFYKNFFYDFCYLFKKKFEKFFSSYVNLKFLDSYIEYNKKNVNFKHFNYKGKQFSLNNYTDRCLLLLKNNFFSIFMNYFFGNFTSDLYESDKKLNLNKNEIKILNILFERIFVILNKTFLKNIKTFVINNFKYIKINKFLYNHFFNISYVCFIFKINLNTVISILKIYIPINIIEQFKYSNILKI
;
A
#
# COMPACT_ATOMS: atom_id res chain seq x y z
N MET A 1 -4.95 4.57 30.66
CA MET A 1 -5.83 5.56 30.00
C MET A 1 -6.05 5.31 28.48
N LEU A 2 -5.48 4.27 27.85
CA LEU A 2 -5.74 3.92 26.44
C LEU A 2 -7.03 3.11 26.24
N LEU A 3 -7.42 2.29 27.22
CA LEU A 3 -8.59 1.42 27.15
C LEU A 3 -9.90 2.19 26.94
N LYS A 4 -10.12 3.32 27.65
CA LYS A 4 -11.36 4.12 27.54
C LYS A 4 -11.69 4.58 26.12
N LYS A 5 -10.68 4.78 25.25
CA LYS A 5 -10.88 5.18 23.84
C LYS A 5 -11.39 4.03 22.96
N TYR A 6 -11.11 2.79 23.33
CA TYR A 6 -11.48 1.59 22.57
C TYR A 6 -12.66 0.83 23.17
N ILE A 7 -13.08 1.14 24.41
CA ILE A 7 -14.27 0.56 25.05
C ILE A 7 -15.52 0.66 24.17
N PRO A 8 -15.86 1.81 23.55
CA PRO A 8 -17.03 1.91 22.69
C PRO A 8 -16.94 1.01 21.45
N ALA A 9 -15.75 0.86 20.86
CA ALA A 9 -15.52 0.02 19.69
C ALA A 9 -15.45 -1.48 20.03
N TYR A 10 -15.00 -1.82 21.25
CA TYR A 10 -15.01 -3.18 21.78
C TYR A 10 -16.45 -3.64 22.11
N ILE A 11 -17.23 -2.80 22.78
CA ILE A 11 -18.67 -3.04 23.06
C ILE A 11 -19.44 -3.21 21.75
N TYR A 12 -19.16 -2.40 20.73
CA TYR A 12 -19.75 -2.52 19.38
C TYR A 12 -19.58 -3.91 18.75
N ILE A 13 -18.50 -4.65 19.08
CA ILE A 13 -18.19 -5.96 18.49
C ILE A 13 -18.65 -7.11 19.37
N GLN A 14 -18.62 -6.96 20.69
CA GLN A 14 -19.24 -7.92 21.58
C GLN A 14 -20.74 -8.09 21.24
N ASN A 15 -21.37 -6.98 20.84
CA ASN A 15 -22.76 -6.93 20.40
C ASN A 15 -22.99 -7.39 18.94
N ARG A 16 -21.94 -7.68 18.15
CA ARG A 16 -22.05 -8.23 16.78
C ARG A 16 -22.26 -9.74 16.73
N LYS A 17 -22.03 -10.47 17.82
CA LYS A 17 -22.33 -11.91 17.87
C LYS A 17 -23.84 -12.20 17.86
N SER A 18 -24.69 -11.21 18.14
CA SER A 18 -26.13 -11.27 17.98
C SER A 18 -26.53 -10.46 16.75
N TYR A 19 -27.14 -11.11 15.76
CA TYR A 19 -27.53 -10.55 14.47
C TYR A 19 -28.65 -9.48 14.54
N ILE A 20 -29.02 -9.02 15.73
CA ILE A 20 -30.09 -8.08 15.98
C ILE A 20 -29.64 -7.17 17.13
N ILE A 21 -29.18 -5.97 16.80
CA ILE A 21 -29.57 -4.68 17.40
C ILE A 21 -29.05 -3.61 16.44
N SER A 22 -29.95 -3.30 15.52
CA SER A 22 -30.10 -2.01 14.86
C SER A 22 -30.15 -0.86 15.89
N LEU A 23 -29.70 0.32 15.46
CA LEU A 23 -30.02 1.65 16.01
C LEU A 23 -29.36 2.11 17.34
N LYS A 24 -28.92 1.25 18.26
CA LYS A 24 -28.35 1.75 19.55
C LYS A 24 -26.91 2.28 19.48
N SER A 25 -26.04 1.77 18.59
CA SER A 25 -24.66 2.29 18.48
C SER A 25 -24.57 3.64 17.76
N ASP A 26 -25.59 3.99 16.98
CA ASP A 26 -25.67 5.26 16.27
C ASP A 26 -25.87 6.45 17.21
N TYR A 27 -26.34 6.20 18.43
CA TYR A 27 -26.61 7.19 19.46
C TYR A 27 -25.34 7.79 20.09
N LEU A 28 -24.23 7.04 20.14
CA LEU A 28 -22.98 7.50 20.78
C LEU A 28 -22.18 8.52 19.95
N PHE A 29 -22.49 8.66 18.67
CA PHE A 29 -21.74 9.51 17.76
C PHE A 29 -22.70 10.28 16.86
N THR A 30 -23.22 11.39 17.35
CA THR A 30 -24.18 12.24 16.62
C THR A 30 -23.67 12.77 15.27
N ASN A 31 -22.34 12.84 15.06
CA ASN A 31 -21.74 13.27 13.79
C ASN A 31 -21.21 12.09 12.97
N ILE A 32 -21.70 11.94 11.73
CA ILE A 32 -21.19 10.99 10.69
C ILE A 32 -19.66 11.02 10.62
N ASP A 33 -19.13 12.22 10.76
CA ASP A 33 -17.72 12.52 10.72
C ASP A 33 -16.88 11.87 11.83
N LYS A 34 -17.43 11.83 13.05
CA LYS A 34 -16.82 11.19 14.21
C LYS A 34 -16.97 9.67 14.12
N LYS A 35 -18.12 9.17 13.64
CA LYS A 35 -18.34 7.73 13.38
C LYS A 35 -17.26 7.16 12.45
N LEU A 36 -17.01 7.85 11.34
CA LEU A 36 -16.06 7.42 10.32
C LEU A 36 -14.61 7.40 10.85
N LEU A 37 -14.20 8.46 11.57
CA LEU A 37 -12.88 8.51 12.19
C LEU A 37 -12.68 7.39 13.21
N ASN A 38 -13.68 7.09 14.04
CA ASN A 38 -13.60 6.03 15.03
C ASN A 38 -13.51 4.64 14.38
N ARG A 39 -14.28 4.40 13.31
CA ARG A 39 -14.15 3.18 12.50
C ARG A 39 -12.73 3.02 11.97
N ILE A 40 -12.13 4.08 11.43
CA ILE A 40 -10.75 4.03 10.91
C ILE A 40 -9.73 3.80 12.03
N ASN A 41 -9.84 4.48 13.16
CA ASN A 41 -8.98 4.26 14.32
C ASN A 41 -9.04 2.80 14.79
N PHE A 42 -10.24 2.23 14.81
CA PHE A 42 -10.45 0.84 15.20
C PHE A 42 -9.84 -0.14 14.17
N LEU A 43 -10.07 0.07 12.88
CA LEU A 43 -9.46 -0.74 11.83
C LEU A 43 -7.91 -0.65 11.87
N ASN A 44 -7.35 0.54 12.09
CA ASN A 44 -5.92 0.74 12.28
C ASN A 44 -5.38 0.02 13.52
N PHE A 45 -6.15 -0.04 14.60
CA PHE A 45 -5.81 -0.85 15.77
C PHE A 45 -5.73 -2.34 15.42
N ILE A 46 -6.72 -2.88 14.68
CA ILE A 46 -6.69 -4.26 14.19
C ILE A 46 -5.48 -4.51 13.29
N LEU A 47 -5.22 -3.62 12.34
CA LEU A 47 -4.08 -3.76 11.40
C LEU A 47 -2.75 -3.77 12.15
N LYS A 48 -2.58 -2.88 13.13
CA LYS A 48 -1.39 -2.83 13.98
C LYS A 48 -1.21 -4.11 14.78
N ARG A 49 -2.29 -4.68 15.32
CA ARG A 49 -2.24 -5.98 16.03
C ARG A 49 -1.85 -7.13 15.09
N ASN A 50 -2.27 -7.07 13.82
CA ASN A 50 -1.95 -8.08 12.81
C ASN A 50 -0.62 -7.84 12.07
N LYS A 51 0.25 -6.95 12.59
CA LYS A 51 1.52 -6.62 11.95
C LYS A 51 2.42 -7.84 11.71
N SER A 52 2.50 -8.76 12.67
CA SER A 52 3.28 -9.99 12.54
C SER A 52 2.76 -10.88 11.40
N PHE A 53 1.44 -11.04 11.34
CA PHE A 53 0.77 -11.76 10.25
C PHE A 53 1.13 -11.18 8.88
N TYR A 54 1.02 -9.86 8.71
CA TYR A 54 1.35 -9.23 7.42
C TYR A 54 2.83 -9.32 7.09
N LYS A 55 3.71 -9.21 8.09
CA LYS A 55 5.15 -9.41 7.90
C LYS A 55 5.46 -10.79 7.31
N ASN A 56 4.80 -11.83 7.82
CA ASN A 56 4.95 -13.20 7.30
C ASN A 56 4.27 -13.35 5.94
N PHE A 57 3.07 -12.80 5.76
CA PHE A 57 2.33 -12.86 4.50
C PHE A 57 3.09 -12.22 3.33
N PHE A 58 3.81 -11.14 3.56
CA PHE A 58 4.63 -10.46 2.55
C PHE A 58 6.10 -10.93 2.52
N TYR A 59 6.46 -12.00 3.25
CA TYR A 59 7.85 -12.46 3.32
C TYR A 59 8.41 -12.81 1.94
N ASP A 60 7.72 -13.67 1.19
CA ASP A 60 8.14 -14.08 -0.15
C ASP A 60 8.23 -12.91 -1.12
N PHE A 61 7.32 -11.93 -0.98
CA PHE A 61 7.36 -10.69 -1.74
C PHE A 61 8.65 -9.91 -1.47
N CYS A 62 9.00 -9.72 -0.20
CA CYS A 62 10.22 -9.02 0.20
C CYS A 62 11.47 -9.75 -0.29
N TYR A 63 11.51 -11.08 -0.14
CA TYR A 63 12.64 -11.92 -0.54
C TYR A 63 12.85 -11.91 -2.06
N LEU A 64 11.80 -12.13 -2.86
CA LEU A 64 11.92 -12.12 -4.32
C LEU A 64 12.20 -10.73 -4.87
N PHE A 65 11.66 -9.67 -4.25
CA PHE A 65 12.01 -8.30 -4.59
C PHE A 65 13.51 -8.07 -4.41
N LYS A 66 14.05 -8.38 -3.22
CA LYS A 66 15.48 -8.31 -2.92
C LYS A 66 16.29 -9.01 -4.01
N LYS A 67 16.03 -10.31 -4.24
CA LYS A 67 16.79 -11.11 -5.21
C LYS A 67 16.77 -10.54 -6.63
N LYS A 68 15.62 -10.03 -7.09
CA LYS A 68 15.47 -9.50 -8.46
C LYS A 68 16.11 -8.14 -8.63
N PHE A 69 15.99 -7.26 -7.64
CA PHE A 69 16.57 -5.92 -7.72
C PHE A 69 18.06 -5.90 -7.37
N GLU A 70 18.57 -6.76 -6.49
CA GLU A 70 20.01 -6.94 -6.29
C GLU A 70 20.70 -7.35 -7.59
N LYS A 71 20.10 -8.29 -8.34
CA LYS A 71 20.61 -8.68 -9.65
C LYS A 71 20.58 -7.54 -10.67
N PHE A 72 19.55 -6.69 -10.63
CA PHE A 72 19.42 -5.57 -11.56
C PHE A 72 20.40 -4.44 -11.25
N PHE A 73 20.56 -4.11 -9.97
CA PHE A 73 21.40 -3.02 -9.50
C PHE A 73 22.85 -3.45 -9.22
N SER A 74 23.19 -4.73 -9.35
CA SER A 74 24.51 -5.28 -8.98
C SER A 74 25.01 -4.79 -7.61
N SER A 75 24.09 -4.56 -6.68
CA SER A 75 24.34 -3.92 -5.39
C SER A 75 23.30 -4.35 -4.37
N TYR A 76 23.56 -4.06 -3.09
CA TYR A 76 22.68 -4.50 -2.01
C TYR A 76 21.34 -3.76 -2.05
N VAL A 77 20.26 -4.54 -2.16
CA VAL A 77 18.88 -4.06 -2.13
C VAL A 77 18.10 -4.87 -1.11
N ASN A 78 17.41 -4.19 -0.22
CA ASN A 78 16.55 -4.85 0.76
C ASN A 78 15.16 -4.22 0.74
N LEU A 79 14.13 -5.06 0.84
CA LEU A 79 12.75 -4.65 1.03
C LEU A 79 12.27 -5.15 2.40
N LYS A 80 11.77 -4.24 3.23
CA LYS A 80 11.23 -4.57 4.55
C LYS A 80 9.82 -4.03 4.72
N PHE A 81 8.87 -4.90 5.05
CA PHE A 81 7.54 -4.48 5.49
C PHE A 81 7.65 -3.63 6.78
N LEU A 82 7.08 -2.43 6.75
CA LEU A 82 7.11 -1.49 7.87
C LEU A 82 5.81 -1.50 8.66
N ASP A 83 4.69 -1.25 7.99
CA ASP A 83 3.39 -1.09 8.64
C ASP A 83 2.23 -1.22 7.65
N SER A 84 1.02 -1.34 8.20
CA SER A 84 -0.24 -1.34 7.46
C SER A 84 -1.27 -0.45 8.15
N TYR A 85 -1.88 0.48 7.43
CA TYR A 85 -2.91 1.36 7.97
C TYR A 85 -3.83 1.92 6.88
N ILE A 86 -5.03 2.30 7.27
CA ILE A 86 -5.98 3.08 6.48
C ILE A 86 -5.62 4.55 6.67
N GLU A 87 -5.25 5.19 5.55
CA GLU A 87 -5.03 6.63 5.52
C GLU A 87 -6.38 7.36 5.51
N TYR A 88 -6.54 8.31 6.42
CA TYR A 88 -7.72 9.17 6.48
C TYR A 88 -7.31 10.61 6.69
N ASN A 89 -7.57 11.45 5.71
CA ASN A 89 -7.26 12.87 5.77
C ASN A 89 -8.49 13.69 5.42
N LYS A 90 -9.03 14.35 6.45
CA LYS A 90 -10.23 15.19 6.34
C LYS A 90 -9.96 16.66 6.03
N LYS A 91 -8.73 17.11 6.22
CA LYS A 91 -8.30 18.49 6.01
C LYS A 91 -7.20 18.53 4.98
N ASN A 92 -7.24 19.59 4.16
CA ASN A 92 -6.30 19.93 3.09
C ASN A 92 -4.90 19.33 3.28
N VAL A 93 -4.57 18.42 2.37
CA VAL A 93 -3.32 17.67 2.38
C VAL A 93 -2.17 18.64 2.13
N ASN A 94 -1.34 18.84 3.15
CA ASN A 94 0.03 19.31 2.92
C ASN A 94 0.70 18.31 1.98
N PHE A 95 1.20 18.85 0.87
CA PHE A 95 1.67 18.23 -0.36
C PHE A 95 2.81 17.19 -0.27
N LYS A 96 2.90 16.41 0.82
CA LYS A 96 3.91 15.37 1.06
C LYS A 96 3.85 14.19 0.06
N HIS A 97 2.81 14.08 -0.77
CA HIS A 97 2.63 13.01 -1.74
C HIS A 97 3.11 13.33 -3.17
N PHE A 98 3.59 14.55 -3.46
CA PHE A 98 4.16 14.85 -4.79
C PHE A 98 5.47 14.10 -5.09
N ASN A 99 6.07 13.48 -4.07
CA ASN A 99 7.32 12.74 -4.21
C ASN A 99 7.12 11.27 -4.59
N TYR A 100 5.96 10.90 -5.14
CA TYR A 100 5.67 9.52 -5.56
C TYR A 100 5.25 9.44 -7.04
N LYS A 101 5.67 8.36 -7.71
CA LYS A 101 5.13 7.88 -8.97
C LYS A 101 4.18 6.72 -8.68
N GLY A 102 3.02 6.70 -9.34
CA GLY A 102 1.97 5.71 -9.07
C GLY A 102 1.45 5.00 -10.31
N LYS A 103 0.87 3.82 -10.09
CA LYS A 103 0.11 3.08 -11.11
C LYS A 103 -1.06 2.37 -10.46
N GLN A 104 -2.25 2.57 -11.01
CA GLN A 104 -3.43 1.78 -10.67
C GLN A 104 -3.30 0.37 -11.25
N PHE A 105 -3.92 -0.60 -10.61
CA PHE A 105 -4.03 -1.95 -11.16
C PHE A 105 -5.29 -2.62 -10.65
N SER A 106 -5.83 -3.58 -11.39
CA SER A 106 -6.95 -4.41 -10.93
C SER A 106 -6.45 -5.80 -10.60
N LEU A 107 -7.23 -6.54 -9.82
CA LEU A 107 -7.03 -7.96 -9.59
C LEU A 107 -8.12 -8.73 -10.34
N ASN A 108 -7.78 -9.83 -10.99
CA ASN A 108 -8.68 -10.56 -11.88
C ASN A 108 -10.04 -10.98 -11.27
N ASN A 109 -10.10 -11.22 -9.95
CA ASN A 109 -11.33 -11.63 -9.26
C ASN A 109 -12.06 -10.45 -8.59
N TYR A 110 -11.62 -9.22 -8.79
CA TYR A 110 -12.15 -8.05 -8.09
C TYR A 110 -12.33 -6.85 -9.03
N THR A 111 -13.45 -6.14 -8.84
CA THR A 111 -13.77 -4.93 -9.60
C THR A 111 -13.00 -3.71 -9.09
N ASP A 112 -12.69 -3.68 -7.79
CA ASP A 112 -12.03 -2.55 -7.15
C ASP A 112 -10.56 -2.40 -7.62
N ARG A 113 -10.14 -1.15 -7.79
CA ARG A 113 -8.79 -0.81 -8.27
C ARG A 113 -7.81 -0.68 -7.12
N CYS A 114 -6.69 -1.35 -7.18
CA CYS A 114 -5.55 -1.14 -6.30
C CYS A 114 -4.65 0.01 -6.80
N LEU A 115 -3.74 0.48 -5.94
CA LEU A 115 -2.75 1.49 -6.30
C LEU A 115 -1.37 1.11 -5.77
N LEU A 116 -0.36 1.17 -6.62
CA LEU A 116 1.04 1.03 -6.24
C LEU A 116 1.72 2.39 -6.35
N LEU A 117 2.40 2.83 -5.28
CA LEU A 117 3.14 4.08 -5.23
C LEU A 117 4.60 3.84 -4.85
N LEU A 118 5.50 4.51 -5.55
CA LEU A 118 6.94 4.42 -5.34
C LEU A 118 7.52 5.83 -5.21
N LYS A 119 8.38 6.08 -4.22
CA LYS A 119 9.04 7.38 -4.11
C LYS A 119 9.91 7.68 -5.34
N ASN A 120 9.93 8.95 -5.75
CA ASN A 120 10.66 9.43 -6.93
C ASN A 120 12.15 9.06 -6.89
N ASN A 121 12.78 9.10 -5.71
CA ASN A 121 14.21 8.79 -5.58
C ASN A 121 14.57 7.37 -6.05
N PHE A 122 13.72 6.36 -5.78
CA PHE A 122 13.98 5.01 -6.27
C PHE A 122 13.81 4.90 -7.78
N PHE A 123 12.83 5.62 -8.35
CA PHE A 123 12.69 5.68 -9.80
C PHE A 123 13.90 6.35 -10.47
N SER A 124 14.41 7.45 -9.93
CA SER A 124 15.63 8.11 -10.44
C SER A 124 16.83 7.16 -10.43
N ILE A 125 17.03 6.41 -9.35
CA ILE A 125 18.10 5.40 -9.27
C ILE A 125 17.87 4.30 -10.32
N PHE A 126 16.64 3.79 -10.43
CA PHE A 126 16.30 2.78 -11.44
C PHE A 126 16.58 3.25 -12.87
N MET A 127 16.24 4.49 -13.20
CA MET A 127 16.51 5.12 -14.48
C MET A 127 18.00 5.20 -14.79
N ASN A 128 18.81 5.67 -13.83
CA ASN A 128 20.26 5.77 -14.02
C ASN A 128 20.88 4.40 -14.32
N TYR A 129 20.52 3.38 -13.55
CA TYR A 129 20.97 2.02 -13.78
C TYR A 129 20.48 1.43 -15.09
N PHE A 130 19.26 1.78 -15.53
CA PHE A 130 18.74 1.34 -16.83
C PHE A 130 19.60 1.84 -18.00
N PHE A 131 20.24 3.01 -17.85
CA PHE A 131 21.17 3.59 -18.83
C PHE A 131 22.65 3.26 -18.56
N GLY A 132 22.96 2.36 -17.62
CA GLY A 132 24.34 1.98 -17.30
C GLY A 132 25.10 2.97 -16.41
N ASN A 133 24.41 3.97 -15.84
CA ASN A 133 25.00 4.89 -14.88
C ASN A 133 24.89 4.29 -13.47
N PHE A 134 26.00 3.73 -12.99
CA PHE A 134 26.08 3.01 -11.71
C PHE A 134 26.33 3.92 -10.50
N THR A 135 26.58 5.21 -10.71
CA THR A 135 26.80 6.17 -9.62
C THR A 135 25.53 6.37 -8.82
N SER A 136 25.65 6.20 -7.50
CA SER A 136 24.57 6.46 -6.54
C SER A 136 24.44 7.93 -6.18
N ASP A 137 25.28 8.80 -6.75
CA ASP A 137 25.25 10.23 -6.51
C ASP A 137 23.89 10.76 -6.92
N LEU A 138 23.11 11.02 -5.88
CA LEU A 138 21.75 11.49 -5.94
C LEU A 138 21.82 12.85 -6.61
N TYR A 139 21.42 12.92 -7.88
CA TYR A 139 20.85 14.17 -8.39
C TYR A 139 19.77 14.57 -7.38
N GLU A 140 19.93 15.73 -6.76
CA GLU A 140 18.88 16.35 -5.97
C GLU A 140 17.62 16.24 -6.79
N SER A 141 16.67 15.44 -6.26
CA SER A 141 15.50 15.05 -7.02
C SER A 141 14.82 16.31 -7.54
N ASP A 142 14.85 16.52 -8.85
CA ASP A 142 14.08 17.58 -9.49
C ASP A 142 12.63 17.40 -9.06
N LYS A 143 12.19 18.29 -8.18
CA LYS A 143 10.91 18.17 -7.46
C LYS A 143 9.72 18.22 -8.43
N LYS A 144 9.92 18.54 -9.71
CA LYS A 144 8.85 18.76 -10.68
C LYS A 144 9.32 18.53 -12.12
N LEU A 145 9.47 17.28 -12.56
CA LEU A 145 9.48 16.98 -14.00
C LEU A 145 8.32 16.06 -14.38
N ASN A 146 7.55 16.53 -15.37
CA ASN A 146 6.65 15.67 -16.13
C ASN A 146 7.53 14.68 -16.89
N LEU A 147 7.20 13.40 -16.77
CA LEU A 147 7.99 12.36 -17.42
C LEU A 147 7.81 12.44 -18.93
N ASN A 148 8.90 12.35 -19.69
CA ASN A 148 8.84 12.20 -21.13
C ASN A 148 8.33 10.79 -21.52
N LYS A 149 8.03 10.58 -22.80
CA LYS A 149 7.48 9.30 -23.28
C LYS A 149 8.39 8.10 -22.97
N ASN A 150 9.71 8.27 -23.02
CA ASN A 150 10.68 7.21 -22.76
C ASN A 150 10.77 6.88 -21.26
N GLU A 151 10.80 7.90 -20.41
CA GLU A 151 10.75 7.75 -18.95
C GLU A 151 9.47 7.05 -18.50
N ILE A 152 8.32 7.36 -19.13
CA ILE A 152 7.06 6.66 -18.86
C ILE A 152 7.17 5.18 -19.24
N LYS A 153 7.83 4.84 -20.37
CA LYS A 153 8.06 3.44 -20.76
C LYS A 153 8.94 2.72 -19.74
N ILE A 154 10.04 3.34 -19.31
CA ILE A 154 10.95 2.74 -18.32
C ILE A 154 10.26 2.58 -16.96
N LEU A 155 9.44 3.56 -16.56
CA LEU A 155 8.62 3.46 -15.36
C LEU A 155 7.59 2.31 -15.45
N ASN A 156 7.00 2.08 -16.63
CA ASN A 156 6.11 0.93 -16.83
C ASN A 156 6.85 -0.41 -16.71
N ILE A 157 8.07 -0.51 -17.25
CA ILE A 157 8.94 -1.70 -17.06
C ILE A 157 9.21 -1.92 -15.58
N LEU A 158 9.48 -0.86 -14.81
CA LEU A 158 9.66 -0.96 -13.36
C LEU A 158 8.41 -1.50 -12.66
N PHE A 159 7.22 -0.97 -12.99
CA PHE A 159 5.97 -1.46 -12.42
C PHE A 159 5.67 -2.91 -12.81
N GLU A 160 5.90 -3.29 -14.06
CA GLU A 160 5.74 -4.67 -14.52
C GLU A 160 6.64 -5.64 -13.75
N ARG A 161 7.91 -5.27 -13.53
CA ARG A 161 8.83 -6.07 -12.69
C ARG A 161 8.28 -6.27 -11.29
N ILE A 162 7.70 -5.23 -10.68
CA ILE A 162 7.08 -5.33 -9.36
C ILE A 162 5.83 -6.23 -9.41
N PHE A 163 4.95 -6.06 -10.41
CA PHE A 163 3.73 -6.85 -10.55
C PHE A 163 3.99 -8.34 -10.79
N VAL A 164 5.04 -8.69 -11.55
CA VAL A 164 5.49 -10.08 -11.70
C VAL A 164 5.86 -10.67 -10.33
N ILE A 165 6.49 -9.90 -9.45
CA ILE A 165 6.81 -10.36 -8.09
C ILE A 165 5.54 -10.49 -7.24
N LEU A 166 4.60 -9.53 -7.31
CA LEU A 166 3.31 -9.65 -6.60
C LEU A 166 2.57 -10.94 -6.99
N ASN A 167 2.44 -11.20 -8.30
CA ASN A 167 1.75 -12.36 -8.85
C ASN A 167 2.39 -13.69 -8.42
N LYS A 168 3.71 -13.74 -8.28
CA LYS A 168 4.43 -14.94 -7.85
C LYS A 168 4.39 -15.17 -6.33
N THR A 169 3.89 -14.22 -5.55
CA THR A 169 3.99 -14.24 -4.08
C THR A 169 2.62 -14.19 -3.44
N PHE A 170 2.27 -13.14 -2.71
CA PHE A 170 1.07 -13.13 -1.88
C PHE A 170 -0.23 -13.15 -2.68
N LEU A 171 -0.23 -12.67 -3.94
CA LEU A 171 -1.41 -12.77 -4.80
C LEU A 171 -1.72 -14.22 -5.22
N LYS A 172 -0.67 -15.04 -5.40
CA LYS A 172 -0.83 -16.49 -5.62
C LYS A 172 -1.54 -17.14 -4.44
N ASN A 173 -1.22 -16.73 -3.21
CA ASN A 173 -1.83 -17.29 -1.99
C ASN A 173 -3.35 -17.03 -1.91
N ILE A 174 -3.83 -15.93 -2.50
CA ILE A 174 -5.26 -15.60 -2.58
C ILE A 174 -5.87 -15.92 -3.95
N LYS A 175 -5.21 -16.75 -4.77
CA LYS A 175 -5.66 -17.18 -6.10
C LYS A 175 -6.04 -16.02 -7.04
N THR A 176 -5.30 -14.92 -6.99
CA THR A 176 -5.51 -13.76 -7.86
C THR A 176 -4.23 -13.34 -8.57
N PHE A 177 -4.37 -12.50 -9.59
CA PHE A 177 -3.25 -11.88 -10.27
C PHE A 177 -3.58 -10.45 -10.72
N VAL A 178 -2.54 -9.66 -10.92
CA VAL A 178 -2.60 -8.29 -11.40
C VAL A 178 -3.00 -8.24 -12.88
N ILE A 179 -4.04 -7.49 -13.18
CA ILE A 179 -4.37 -6.99 -14.52
C ILE A 179 -3.77 -5.59 -14.66
N ASN A 180 -2.72 -5.47 -15.48
CA ASN A 180 -1.90 -4.28 -15.64
C ASN A 180 -2.31 -3.45 -16.88
N ASN A 181 -3.57 -3.03 -16.95
CA ASN A 181 -4.11 -2.32 -18.13
C ASN A 181 -4.16 -0.79 -17.94
N PHE A 182 -3.82 -0.29 -16.75
CA PHE A 182 -3.92 1.12 -16.44
C PHE A 182 -2.66 1.87 -16.86
N LYS A 183 -2.82 3.15 -17.21
CA LYS A 183 -1.72 4.06 -17.50
C LYS A 183 -1.01 4.49 -16.21
N TYR A 184 0.20 5.02 -16.37
CA TYR A 184 0.91 5.74 -15.32
C TYR A 184 0.05 6.87 -14.77
N ILE A 185 0.18 7.11 -13.46
CA ILE A 185 -0.58 8.12 -12.75
C ILE A 185 0.38 9.05 -12.00
N LYS A 186 0.28 10.35 -12.29
CA LYS A 186 0.76 11.40 -11.39
C LYS A 186 -0.28 11.57 -10.29
N ILE A 187 0.14 11.42 -9.03
CA ILE A 187 -0.78 11.58 -7.91
C ILE A 187 -1.28 13.03 -7.91
N ASN A 188 -2.59 13.19 -8.11
CA ASN A 188 -3.27 14.47 -8.02
C ASN A 188 -4.34 14.39 -6.93
N LYS A 189 -4.94 15.55 -6.61
CA LYS A 189 -5.98 15.69 -5.58
C LYS A 189 -7.18 14.76 -5.84
N PHE A 190 -7.52 14.50 -7.10
CA PHE A 190 -8.67 13.67 -7.48
C PHE A 190 -8.46 12.19 -7.13
N LEU A 191 -7.31 11.63 -7.51
CA LEU A 191 -6.94 10.26 -7.16
C LEU A 191 -6.78 10.08 -5.66
N TYR A 192 -6.23 11.09 -5.00
CA TYR A 192 -6.18 11.13 -3.55
C TYR A 192 -7.59 11.02 -2.95
N ASN A 193 -8.53 11.84 -3.38
CA ASN A 193 -9.90 11.77 -2.86
C ASN A 193 -10.56 10.40 -3.11
N HIS A 194 -10.30 9.75 -4.25
CA HIS A 194 -10.83 8.41 -4.55
C HIS A 194 -10.34 7.32 -3.59
N PHE A 195 -9.03 7.26 -3.30
CA PHE A 195 -8.48 6.25 -2.39
C PHE A 195 -8.73 6.56 -0.91
N PHE A 196 -9.03 7.81 -0.58
CA PHE A 196 -9.21 8.28 0.80
C PHE A 196 -10.67 8.40 1.23
N ASN A 197 -11.62 8.26 0.30
CA ASN A 197 -13.07 8.19 0.58
C ASN A 197 -13.52 6.81 1.08
N ILE A 198 -12.71 6.19 1.95
CA ILE A 198 -12.93 4.93 2.66
C ILE A 198 -12.64 3.69 1.81
N SER A 199 -12.13 2.64 2.48
CA SER A 199 -12.02 1.23 2.03
C SER A 199 -10.68 0.76 1.50
N TYR A 200 -9.57 1.50 1.68
CA TYR A 200 -8.23 1.01 1.32
C TYR A 200 -7.32 0.90 2.52
N VAL A 201 -6.56 -0.20 2.60
CA VAL A 201 -5.40 -0.30 3.49
C VAL A 201 -4.14 -0.07 2.69
N CYS A 202 -3.28 0.79 3.21
CA CYS A 202 -1.95 1.05 2.72
C CYS A 202 -0.96 0.12 3.41
N PHE A 203 -0.27 -0.72 2.64
CA PHE A 203 0.90 -1.49 3.07
C PHE A 203 2.17 -0.73 2.72
N ILE A 204 3.02 -0.46 3.72
CA ILE A 204 4.26 0.29 3.54
C ILE A 204 5.47 -0.64 3.60
N PHE A 205 6.34 -0.50 2.61
CA PHE A 205 7.61 -1.17 2.53
C PHE A 205 8.76 -0.15 2.45
N LYS A 206 9.81 -0.37 3.24
CA LYS A 206 11.07 0.34 3.15
C LYS A 206 11.95 -0.35 2.12
N ILE A 207 12.45 0.41 1.15
CA ILE A 207 13.50 -0.04 0.25
C ILE A 207 14.80 0.57 0.75
N ASN A 208 15.81 -0.27 1.03
CA ASN A 208 17.18 0.19 1.23
C ASN A 208 17.97 -0.21 -0.01
N LEU A 209 18.66 0.75 -0.64
CA LEU A 209 19.57 0.52 -1.76
C LEU A 209 20.88 1.23 -1.40
N ASN A 210 21.89 0.46 -1.01
CA ASN A 210 23.12 0.98 -0.39
C ASN A 210 22.81 2.01 0.72
N THR A 211 23.18 3.27 0.54
CA THR A 211 22.96 4.39 1.48
C THR A 211 21.59 5.05 1.34
N VAL A 212 20.84 4.75 0.26
CA VAL A 212 19.58 5.41 -0.05
C VAL A 212 18.39 4.66 0.54
N ILE A 213 17.51 5.41 1.21
CA ILE A 213 16.24 4.91 1.73
C ILE A 213 15.08 5.42 0.85
N SER A 214 14.27 4.49 0.38
CA SER A 214 13.04 4.77 -0.35
C SER A 214 11.82 4.06 0.25
N ILE A 215 10.64 4.36 -0.28
CA ILE A 215 9.35 3.82 0.20
C ILE A 215 8.53 3.34 -1.00
N LEU A 216 8.00 2.13 -0.86
CA LEU A 216 6.96 1.55 -1.69
C LEU A 216 5.68 1.46 -0.85
N LYS A 217 4.56 1.91 -1.41
CA LYS A 217 3.23 1.74 -0.81
C LYS A 217 2.34 0.95 -1.77
N ILE A 218 1.55 0.04 -1.22
CA ILE A 218 0.53 -0.70 -1.96
C ILE A 218 -0.80 -0.49 -1.26
N TYR A 219 -1.77 0.10 -1.96
CA TYR A 219 -3.13 0.30 -1.49
C TYR A 219 -4.00 -0.79 -2.06
N ILE A 220 -4.63 -1.55 -1.17
CA ILE A 220 -5.53 -2.64 -1.52
C ILE A 220 -6.88 -2.40 -0.83
N PRO A 221 -8.00 -2.59 -1.54
CA PRO A 221 -9.34 -2.55 -0.97
C PRO A 221 -9.49 -3.47 0.26
N ILE A 222 -10.24 -3.03 1.27
CA ILE A 222 -10.37 -3.72 2.56
C ILE A 222 -11.11 -5.06 2.43
N ASN A 223 -12.12 -5.13 1.55
CA ASN A 223 -12.83 -6.36 1.18
C ASN A 223 -11.87 -7.43 0.61
N ILE A 224 -10.85 -7.02 -0.15
CA ILE A 224 -9.82 -7.93 -0.66
C ILE A 224 -8.88 -8.37 0.46
N ILE A 225 -8.55 -7.48 1.40
CA ILE A 225 -7.63 -7.80 2.51
C ILE A 225 -8.24 -8.77 3.50
N GLU A 226 -9.56 -8.74 3.69
CA GLU A 226 -10.26 -9.74 4.51
C GLU A 226 -9.97 -11.16 4.01
N GLN A 227 -9.77 -11.35 2.70
CA GLN A 227 -9.42 -12.63 2.08
C GLN A 227 -8.03 -13.14 2.45
N PHE A 228 -7.10 -12.26 2.84
CA PHE A 228 -5.73 -12.65 3.20
C PHE A 228 -5.72 -13.57 4.42
N LYS A 229 -6.68 -13.38 5.34
CA LYS A 229 -6.77 -14.18 6.57
C LYS A 229 -7.29 -15.58 6.29
N TYR A 230 -8.28 -15.71 5.40
CA TYR A 230 -8.86 -17.00 5.05
C TYR A 230 -7.89 -17.89 4.28
N SER A 231 -6.99 -17.31 3.46
CA SER A 231 -5.98 -18.09 2.72
C SER A 231 -4.91 -18.76 3.58
N ASN A 232 -4.68 -18.28 4.82
CA ASN A 232 -3.68 -18.86 5.72
C ASN A 232 -4.26 -19.93 6.65
N ILE A 233 -5.58 -20.04 6.78
CA ILE A 233 -6.24 -21.07 7.60
C ILE A 233 -6.24 -22.44 6.89
N LEU A 234 -6.14 -22.45 5.56
CA LEU A 234 -6.12 -23.67 4.74
C LEU A 234 -4.72 -24.31 4.61
N LYS A 235 -3.75 -23.92 5.43
CA LYS A 235 -2.38 -24.45 5.42
C LYS A 235 -1.96 -25.14 6.73
N ILE A 236 -2.93 -25.49 7.58
CA ILE A 236 -2.75 -26.42 8.73
C ILE A 236 -3.49 -27.70 8.35
#